data_AF-A0AAX3DXJ4-F1
#
_entry.id   AF-A0AAX3DXJ4-F1
#
_cell.length_a   1.000
_cell.length_b   1.000
_cell.length_c   1.000
_cell.angle_alpha   90.00
_cell.angle_beta   90.00
_cell.angle_gamma   90.00
#
_symmetry.space_group_name_H-M   'P 1'
#
loop_
_entity.id
_entity.type
_entity.pdbx_description
1 polymer ?
#
loop_
_entity_poly.entity_id
_entity_poly.type
_entity_poly.pdbx_seq_one_letter_code
_entity_poly.pdbx_strand_id
1 'polypeptide(L)'
;MASKSSTTIARRARTRAEADFATWLMMAKLGSFDTLPDNAQKVLNGYRERLDRMSEIESKTIAVRETYQAYYSDMGGTGEAPEPEPRSPPPADRGEAVVDNVVRFKKPQKPKVTRMADRGARPAPSGGARRPIPALLIFAALCAIVVAWKFLTK
;
A
#
# COMPACT_ATOMS: atom_id res chain seq x y z
N MET A 1 15.49 -29.39 8.51
CA MET A 1 14.82 -28.47 9.45
C MET A 1 15.44 -27.10 9.29
N ALA A 2 14.64 -26.06 9.03
CA ALA A 2 15.12 -24.68 9.00
C ALA A 2 15.65 -24.30 10.40
N SER A 3 16.83 -23.68 10.47
CA SER A 3 17.39 -23.22 11.74
C SER A 3 16.58 -22.02 12.25
N LYS A 4 16.49 -21.81 13.57
CA LYS A 4 15.75 -20.66 14.14
C LYS A 4 16.20 -19.32 13.54
N SER A 5 17.50 -19.21 13.22
CA SER A 5 18.08 -18.07 12.50
C SER A 5 17.51 -17.91 11.09
N SER A 6 17.47 -18.98 10.28
CA SER A 6 16.96 -18.90 8.91
C SER A 6 15.49 -18.48 8.87
N THR A 7 14.66 -18.92 9.84
CA THR A 7 13.26 -18.49 9.95
C THR A 7 13.14 -17.00 10.29
N THR A 8 14.00 -16.45 11.14
CA THR A 8 13.99 -15.00 11.45
C THR A 8 14.46 -14.15 10.27
N ILE A 9 15.46 -14.62 9.53
CA ILE A 9 15.95 -13.98 8.30
C ILE A 9 14.85 -13.99 7.23
N ALA A 10 14.17 -15.12 7.03
CA ALA A 10 13.04 -15.24 6.12
C ALA A 10 11.93 -14.24 6.44
N ARG A 11 11.53 -14.14 7.72
CA ARG A 11 10.51 -13.17 8.14
C ARG A 11 10.94 -11.74 7.86
N ARG A 12 12.19 -11.38 8.19
CA ARG A 12 12.72 -10.02 7.98
C ARG A 12 12.82 -9.67 6.49
N ALA A 13 13.34 -10.59 5.68
CA ALA A 13 13.44 -10.43 4.24
C ALA A 13 12.06 -10.24 3.61
N ARG A 14 11.04 -11.01 4.02
CA ARG A 14 9.67 -10.86 3.55
C ARG A 14 9.09 -9.50 3.91
N THR A 15 9.20 -9.08 5.17
CA THR A 15 8.66 -7.78 5.60
C THR A 15 9.31 -6.62 4.85
N ARG A 16 10.61 -6.75 4.55
CA ARG A 16 11.33 -5.76 3.77
C ARG A 16 10.88 -5.76 2.30
N ALA A 17 10.74 -6.93 1.69
CA ALA A 17 10.26 -7.07 0.32
C ALA A 17 8.86 -6.48 0.13
N GLU A 18 7.93 -6.76 1.06
CA GLU A 18 6.56 -6.20 1.05
C GLU A 18 6.57 -4.68 1.17
N ALA A 19 7.36 -4.12 2.08
CA ALA A 19 7.46 -2.67 2.29
C ALA A 19 8.10 -1.94 1.11
N ASP A 20 9.21 -2.47 0.59
CA ASP A 20 9.93 -1.88 -0.53
C ASP A 20 9.08 -1.95 -1.80
N PHE A 21 8.43 -3.08 -2.08
CA PHE A 21 7.53 -3.22 -3.23
C PHE A 21 6.38 -2.22 -3.19
N ALA A 22 5.73 -2.03 -2.03
CA ALA A 22 4.69 -1.02 -1.88
C ALA A 22 5.22 0.41 -2.12
N THR A 23 6.42 0.70 -1.63
CA THR A 23 7.09 1.98 -1.85
C THR A 23 7.40 2.20 -3.32
N TRP A 24 7.90 1.18 -4.02
CA TRP A 24 8.20 1.23 -5.44
C TRP A 24 6.95 1.45 -6.28
N LEU A 25 5.84 0.76 -5.97
CA LEU A 25 4.54 1.00 -6.61
C LEU A 25 4.09 2.46 -6.44
N MET A 26 4.25 3.01 -5.24
CA MET A 26 3.91 4.40 -4.98
C MET A 26 4.79 5.36 -5.79
N MET A 27 6.11 5.18 -5.79
CA MET A 27 7.04 6.01 -6.56
C MET A 27 6.77 5.94 -8.07
N ALA A 28 6.49 4.75 -8.59
CA ALA A 28 6.11 4.55 -9.98
C ALA A 28 4.80 5.28 -10.33
N LYS A 29 3.81 5.25 -9.42
CA LYS A 29 2.53 5.95 -9.60
C LYS A 29 2.68 7.48 -9.56
N LEU A 30 3.68 7.99 -8.85
CA LEU A 30 4.03 9.41 -8.79
C LEU A 30 4.87 9.88 -9.99
N GLY A 31 5.11 9.02 -10.99
CA GLY A 31 5.92 9.34 -12.17
C GLY A 31 7.42 9.26 -11.93
N SER A 32 7.86 8.76 -10.77
CA SER A 32 9.28 8.60 -10.41
C SER A 32 9.80 7.20 -10.74
N PHE A 33 9.29 6.57 -11.80
CA PHE A 33 9.66 5.21 -12.18
C PHE A 33 11.15 5.08 -12.50
N ASP A 34 11.69 5.99 -13.30
CA ASP A 34 13.08 5.93 -13.78
C ASP A 34 14.12 6.24 -12.68
N THR A 35 13.67 6.75 -11.54
CA THR A 35 14.52 7.04 -10.37
C THR A 35 14.68 5.83 -9.44
N LEU A 36 13.91 4.77 -9.68
CA LEU A 36 13.98 3.54 -8.89
C LEU A 36 15.24 2.74 -9.25
N PRO A 37 15.78 1.94 -8.32
CA PRO A 37 16.86 1.01 -8.62
C PRO A 37 16.49 0.03 -9.74
N ASP A 38 17.47 -0.39 -10.54
CA ASP A 38 17.25 -1.30 -11.67
C ASP A 38 16.49 -2.59 -11.30
N ASN A 39 16.75 -3.14 -10.10
CA ASN A 39 16.02 -4.30 -9.58
C ASN A 39 14.51 -3.99 -9.43
N ALA A 40 14.19 -2.85 -8.81
CA ALA A 40 12.81 -2.42 -8.61
C ALA A 40 12.09 -2.18 -9.94
N GLN A 41 12.77 -1.58 -10.93
CA GLN A 41 12.21 -1.39 -12.26
C GLN A 41 11.88 -2.73 -12.93
N LYS A 42 12.78 -3.71 -12.86
CA LYS A 42 12.56 -5.06 -13.40
C LYS A 42 11.36 -5.75 -12.75
N VAL A 43 11.28 -5.73 -11.42
CA VAL A 43 10.17 -6.33 -10.66
C VAL A 43 8.83 -5.67 -11.03
N LEU A 44 8.80 -4.34 -11.12
CA LEU A 44 7.60 -3.59 -11.48
C LEU A 44 7.16 -3.81 -12.94
N ASN A 45 8.11 -3.94 -13.86
CA ASN A 45 7.79 -4.28 -15.26
C ASN A 45 7.20 -5.69 -15.36
N GLY A 46 7.84 -6.69 -14.73
CA GLY A 46 7.29 -8.04 -14.67
C GLY A 46 5.94 -8.11 -13.96
N TYR A 47 5.73 -7.30 -12.92
CA TYR A 47 4.43 -7.14 -12.27
C TYR A 47 3.36 -6.62 -13.25
N ARG A 48 3.66 -5.57 -14.02
CA ARG A 48 2.74 -5.00 -15.03
C ARG A 48 2.39 -6.01 -16.13
N GLU A 49 3.38 -6.72 -16.66
CA GLU A 49 3.15 -7.76 -17.68
C GLU A 49 2.24 -8.89 -17.17
N ARG A 50 2.34 -9.22 -15.89
CA ARG A 50 1.50 -10.24 -15.25
C ARG A 50 0.08 -9.73 -14.99
N LEU A 51 -0.10 -8.45 -14.66
CA LEU A 51 -1.44 -7.87 -14.45
C LEU A 51 -2.37 -8.03 -15.65
N ASP A 52 -1.83 -8.12 -16.88
CA ASP A 52 -2.64 -8.35 -18.08
C ASP A 52 -3.16 -9.78 -18.20
N ARG A 53 -2.55 -10.74 -17.49
CA ARG A 53 -2.83 -12.18 -17.63
C ARG A 53 -3.40 -12.83 -16.37
N MET A 54 -3.14 -12.27 -15.19
CA MET A 54 -3.53 -12.85 -13.91
C MET A 54 -4.04 -11.78 -12.93
N SER A 55 -4.60 -12.23 -11.80
CA SER A 55 -5.16 -11.31 -10.80
C SER A 55 -4.08 -10.40 -10.19
N GLU A 56 -4.49 -9.22 -9.72
CA GLU A 56 -3.59 -8.29 -9.04
C GLU A 56 -2.94 -8.93 -7.81
N ILE A 57 -3.70 -9.72 -7.05
CA ILE A 57 -3.23 -10.39 -5.83
C ILE A 57 -2.09 -11.35 -6.17
N GLU A 58 -2.29 -12.18 -7.19
CA GLU A 58 -1.30 -13.17 -7.64
C GLU A 58 -0.06 -12.52 -8.26
N SER A 59 -0.25 -11.47 -9.05
CA SER A 59 0.88 -10.70 -9.60
C SER A 59 1.74 -10.08 -8.50
N LYS A 60 1.10 -9.57 -7.44
CA LYS A 60 1.80 -9.00 -6.28
C LYS A 60 2.55 -10.05 -5.49
N THR A 61 1.96 -11.22 -5.24
CA THR A 61 2.65 -12.28 -4.49
C THR A 61 3.90 -12.76 -5.21
N ILE A 62 3.85 -12.89 -6.53
CA ILE A 62 5.01 -13.25 -7.35
C ILE A 62 6.09 -12.15 -7.27
N ALA A 63 5.73 -10.89 -7.48
CA ALA A 63 6.69 -9.78 -7.43
C ALA A 63 7.38 -9.63 -6.06
N VAL A 64 6.61 -9.80 -4.98
CA VAL A 64 7.15 -9.80 -3.61
C VAL A 64 8.03 -11.02 -3.38
N ARG A 65 7.68 -12.20 -3.91
CA ARG A 65 8.50 -13.43 -3.79
C ARG A 65 9.85 -13.27 -4.47
N GLU A 66 9.88 -12.70 -5.68
CA GLU A 66 11.12 -12.40 -6.42
C GLU A 66 12.04 -11.49 -5.58
N THR A 67 11.48 -10.41 -5.04
CA THR A 67 12.22 -9.47 -4.18
C THR A 67 12.67 -10.12 -2.86
N TYR A 68 11.82 -10.95 -2.27
CA TYR A 68 12.11 -11.70 -1.05
C TYR A 68 13.30 -12.64 -1.21
N GLN A 69 13.40 -13.36 -2.32
CA GLN A 69 14.52 -14.28 -2.56
C GLN A 69 15.87 -13.54 -2.64
N ALA A 70 15.89 -12.37 -3.28
CA ALA A 70 17.06 -11.50 -3.30
C ALA A 70 17.45 -11.08 -1.87
N TYR A 71 16.49 -10.57 -1.09
CA TYR A 71 16.76 -10.13 0.29
C TYR A 71 17.08 -11.26 1.26
N TYR A 72 16.52 -12.46 1.06
CA TYR A 72 16.85 -13.61 1.88
C TYR A 72 18.31 -14.00 1.70
N SER A 73 18.77 -14.01 0.45
CA SER A 73 20.16 -14.31 0.09
C SER A 73 21.11 -13.23 0.63
N ASP A 74 20.78 -11.95 0.44
CA ASP A 74 21.57 -10.81 0.94
C ASP A 74 21.69 -10.79 2.47
N MET A 75 20.68 -11.27 3.19
CA MET A 75 20.68 -11.36 4.66
C MET A 75 21.38 -12.62 5.21
N GLY A 76 22.07 -13.38 4.35
CA GLY A 76 22.81 -14.58 4.73
C GLY A 76 21.94 -15.84 4.85
N GLY A 77 20.75 -15.84 4.25
CA GLY A 77 19.91 -17.02 4.10
C GLY A 77 20.53 -17.99 3.08
N THR A 78 20.91 -19.18 3.52
CA THR A 78 21.46 -20.24 2.66
C THR A 78 20.37 -21.24 2.26
N GLY A 79 20.35 -21.65 0.99
CA GLY A 79 19.39 -22.63 0.45
C GLY A 79 18.08 -22.00 -0.05
N GLU A 80 17.12 -22.84 -0.42
CA GLU A 80 15.81 -22.37 -0.87
C GLU A 80 15.10 -21.64 0.29
N ALA A 81 14.73 -20.38 0.04
CA ALA A 81 14.07 -19.55 1.03
C ALA A 81 12.77 -20.23 1.47
N PRO A 82 12.56 -20.49 2.78
CA PRO A 82 11.35 -21.14 3.25
C PRO A 82 10.12 -20.45 2.67
N GLU A 83 9.21 -21.24 2.09
CA GLU A 83 8.02 -20.69 1.46
C GLU A 83 7.24 -19.91 2.53
N PRO A 84 6.98 -18.62 2.29
CA PRO A 84 6.33 -17.79 3.27
C PRO A 84 4.88 -18.28 3.42
N GLU A 85 4.57 -18.95 4.54
CA GLU A 85 3.19 -19.29 4.88
C GLU A 85 2.30 -18.07 4.65
N PRO A 86 1.14 -18.22 3.99
CA PRO A 86 0.18 -17.14 3.87
C PRO A 86 -0.02 -16.56 5.26
N ARG A 87 0.10 -15.23 5.42
CA ARG A 87 -0.37 -14.59 6.65
C ARG A 87 -1.88 -14.83 6.66
N SER A 88 -2.30 -15.91 7.30
CA SER A 88 -3.64 -16.02 7.81
C SER A 88 -3.88 -14.75 8.62
N PRO A 89 -4.96 -13.99 8.36
CA PRO A 89 -5.32 -12.89 9.26
C PRO A 89 -5.29 -13.45 10.69
N PRO A 90 -4.71 -12.72 11.66
CA PRO A 90 -4.58 -13.26 13.00
C PRO A 90 -5.97 -13.73 13.45
N PRO A 91 -6.13 -15.00 13.89
CA PRO A 91 -7.35 -15.37 14.57
C PRO A 91 -7.48 -14.41 15.76
N ALA A 92 -8.65 -13.78 15.88
CA ALA A 92 -8.92 -12.78 16.91
C ALA A 92 -8.75 -13.35 18.34
N ASP A 93 -8.58 -14.66 18.49
CA ASP A 93 -8.56 -15.37 19.76
C ASP A 93 -7.38 -16.33 19.88
N ARG A 94 -6.20 -15.82 20.24
CA ARG A 94 -5.31 -16.58 21.13
C ARG A 94 -4.30 -15.64 21.79
N GLY A 95 -4.58 -15.33 23.05
CA GLY A 95 -3.60 -14.74 23.95
C GLY A 95 -2.45 -15.71 24.15
N GLU A 96 -1.30 -15.41 23.56
CA GLU A 96 -0.03 -15.99 23.97
C GLU A 96 1.04 -14.90 23.85
N ALA A 97 1.75 -14.70 24.96
CA ALA A 97 2.49 -13.50 25.28
C ALA A 97 3.61 -13.20 24.27
N VAL A 98 3.36 -12.26 23.36
CA VAL A 98 4.43 -11.51 22.71
C VAL A 98 4.98 -10.55 23.75
N VAL A 99 6.26 -10.72 24.06
CA VAL A 99 7.05 -9.86 24.95
C VAL A 99 6.78 -8.40 24.58
N ASP A 100 6.11 -7.71 25.49
CA ASP A 100 5.64 -6.34 25.36
C ASP A 100 6.82 -5.38 25.44
N ASN A 101 7.49 -5.17 24.32
CA ASN A 101 8.49 -4.12 24.12
C ASN A 101 7.93 -2.99 23.24
N VAL A 102 6.65 -2.67 23.40
CA VAL A 102 6.05 -1.48 22.80
C VAL A 102 5.64 -0.55 23.92
N VAL A 103 6.42 0.53 24.11
CA VAL A 103 6.04 1.61 25.02
C VAL A 103 4.74 2.21 24.50
N ARG A 104 3.60 1.85 25.10
CA ARG A 104 2.32 2.52 24.85
C ARG A 104 2.51 4.01 25.13
N PHE A 105 2.44 4.84 24.09
CA PHE A 105 2.30 6.28 24.24
C PHE A 105 1.01 6.58 25.01
N LYS A 106 1.13 6.80 26.32
CA LYS A 106 0.04 7.34 27.13
C LYS A 106 -0.23 8.76 26.64
N LYS A 107 -1.40 8.95 26.03
CA LYS A 107 -1.91 10.26 25.65
C LYS A 107 -2.07 11.09 26.93
N PRO A 108 -1.44 12.27 27.06
CA PRO A 108 -1.61 13.09 28.26
C PRO A 108 -3.09 13.50 28.40
N GLN A 109 -3.60 13.34 29.61
CA GLN A 109 -4.98 13.65 29.97
C GLN A 109 -5.18 15.16 29.80
N LYS A 110 -6.03 15.57 28.86
CA LYS A 110 -6.33 16.99 28.60
C LYS A 110 -6.95 17.62 29.86
N PRO A 111 -6.50 18.80 30.31
CA PRO A 111 -7.10 19.48 31.44
C PRO A 111 -8.56 19.84 31.11
N LYS A 112 -9.44 19.58 32.07
CA LYS A 112 -10.88 19.85 31.97
C LYS A 112 -11.09 21.36 32.00
N VAL A 113 -11.25 21.98 30.83
CA VAL A 113 -11.59 23.40 30.73
C VAL A 113 -13.04 23.59 31.17
N THR A 114 -13.20 24.30 32.28
CA THR A 114 -14.45 24.77 32.88
C THR A 114 -15.23 25.61 31.87
N ARG A 115 -16.48 25.22 31.56
CA ARG A 115 -17.40 26.08 30.82
C ARG A 115 -17.95 27.15 31.76
N MET A 116 -17.73 28.41 31.43
CA MET A 116 -18.68 29.48 31.73
C MET A 116 -18.47 30.65 30.76
N ALA A 117 -19.58 31.09 30.16
CA ALA A 117 -19.93 32.38 29.50
C ALA A 117 -18.81 33.13 28.72
N ASP A 118 -19.01 33.66 27.52
CA ASP A 118 -19.97 34.73 27.26
C ASP A 118 -19.93 35.09 25.75
N ARG A 119 -21.08 35.52 25.22
CA ARG A 119 -21.28 36.54 24.18
C ARG A 119 -20.33 36.59 22.95
N GLY A 120 -20.85 36.08 21.83
CA GLY A 120 -20.88 36.80 20.55
C GLY A 120 -19.70 36.66 19.59
N ALA A 121 -19.88 35.87 18.52
CA ALA A 121 -19.37 36.21 17.18
C ALA A 121 -20.00 35.29 16.10
N ARG A 122 -20.54 35.95 15.08
CA ARG A 122 -21.19 35.53 13.84
C ARG A 122 -20.54 34.33 13.08
N PRO A 123 -21.31 33.49 12.35
CA PRO A 123 -20.72 32.51 11.44
C PRO A 123 -20.20 33.22 10.17
N ALA A 124 -18.91 33.09 9.88
CA ALA A 124 -18.33 33.45 8.59
C ALA A 124 -18.18 32.17 7.73
N PRO A 125 -18.65 32.17 6.46
CA PRO A 125 -18.51 31.01 5.58
C PRO A 125 -17.16 31.05 4.85
N SER A 126 -16.20 30.23 5.29
CA SER A 126 -15.09 29.79 4.42
C SER A 126 -15.59 28.60 3.62
N GLY A 127 -15.85 28.66 2.31
CA GLY A 127 -14.93 29.10 1.27
C GLY A 127 -14.23 27.87 0.68
N GLY A 128 -14.83 27.26 -0.36
CA GLY A 128 -14.14 26.32 -1.25
C GLY A 128 -14.56 24.84 -1.22
N ALA A 129 -15.84 24.51 -1.02
CA ALA A 129 -16.31 23.15 -1.32
C ALA A 129 -16.29 22.93 -2.84
N ARG A 130 -15.27 22.24 -3.37
CA ARG A 130 -15.30 21.70 -4.73
C ARG A 130 -16.49 20.76 -4.80
N ARG A 131 -17.58 21.21 -5.42
CA ARG A 131 -18.76 20.38 -5.68
C ARG A 131 -18.25 19.15 -6.43
N PRO A 132 -18.49 17.92 -5.96
CA PRO A 132 -18.13 16.74 -6.73
C PRO A 132 -18.87 16.86 -8.05
N ILE A 133 -18.13 16.98 -9.16
CA ILE A 133 -18.75 16.93 -10.48
C ILE A 133 -19.39 15.54 -10.53
N PRO A 134 -20.73 15.44 -10.59
CA PRO A 134 -21.39 14.15 -10.56
C PRO A 134 -20.87 13.33 -11.74
N ALA A 135 -20.41 12.11 -11.47
CA ALA A 135 -19.83 11.21 -12.47
C ALA A 135 -20.70 11.06 -13.73
N LEU A 136 -22.01 11.27 -13.58
CA LEU A 136 -23.00 11.30 -14.65
C LEU A 136 -22.74 12.39 -15.70
N LEU A 137 -22.24 13.58 -15.32
CA LEU A 137 -21.88 14.64 -16.27
C LEU A 137 -20.63 14.28 -17.09
N ILE A 138 -19.65 13.64 -16.46
CA ILE A 138 -18.45 13.15 -17.15
C ILE A 138 -18.83 12.09 -18.17
N PHE A 139 -19.70 11.14 -17.77
CA PHE A 139 -20.20 10.09 -18.65
C PHE A 139 -21.00 10.66 -19.83
N ALA A 140 -21.91 11.60 -19.58
CA ALA A 140 -22.68 12.26 -20.64
C ALA A 140 -21.78 13.00 -21.63
N ALA A 141 -20.74 13.71 -21.15
CA ALA A 141 -19.77 14.40 -21.99
C ALA A 141 -18.97 13.42 -22.88
N LEU A 142 -18.53 12.28 -22.34
CA LEU A 142 -17.84 11.25 -23.11
C LEU A 142 -18.73 10.65 -24.21
N CYS A 143 -19.99 10.35 -23.89
CA CYS A 143 -20.96 9.87 -24.89
C CYS A 143 -21.16 10.89 -26.02
N ALA A 144 -21.28 12.18 -25.69
CA ALA A 144 -21.43 13.22 -26.69
C ALA A 144 -20.23 13.31 -27.64
N ILE A 145 -19.00 13.17 -27.11
CA ILE A 145 -17.77 13.16 -27.92
C ILE A 145 -17.76 11.95 -28.88
N VAL A 146 -18.12 10.76 -28.40
CA VAL A 146 -18.16 9.55 -29.24
C VAL A 146 -19.20 9.69 -30.36
N VAL A 147 -20.38 10.25 -30.06
CA VAL A 147 -21.42 10.48 -31.06
C VAL A 147 -20.99 11.53 -32.08
N ALA A 148 -20.42 12.65 -31.63
CA ALA A 148 -19.92 13.71 -32.50
C ALA A 148 -18.81 13.20 -33.41
N TRP A 149 -17.85 12.44 -32.87
CA TRP A 149 -16.78 11.84 -33.65
C TRP A 149 -17.33 10.90 -34.72
N LYS A 150 -18.27 10.01 -34.36
CA LYS A 150 -18.93 9.11 -35.32
C LYS A 150 -19.71 9.86 -36.40
N PHE A 151 -20.27 11.03 -36.09
CA PHE A 151 -20.96 11.89 -37.04
C PHE A 151 -20.01 12.66 -37.96
N LEU A 152 -18.83 13.04 -37.46
CA LEU A 152 -17.83 13.78 -38.23
C LEU A 152 -16.98 12.88 -39.13
N THR A 153 -16.83 11.60 -38.76
CA THR A 153 -16.12 10.58 -39.55
C THR A 153 -17.05 9.79 -40.48
N LYS A 154 -18.32 10.18 -40.56
CA LYS A 154 -19.27 9.75 -41.58
C LYS A 154 -19.36 10.81 -42.66
#